data_AF-A0A084IQU9-F1
#
_entry.id   AF-A0A084IQU9-F1
#
_cell.length_a   1.000
_cell.length_b   1.000
_cell.length_c   1.000
_cell.angle_alpha   90.00
_cell.angle_beta   90.00
_cell.angle_gamma   90.00
#
_symmetry.space_group_name_H-M   'P 1'
#
loop_
_entity.id
_entity.type
_entity.pdbx_description
1 polymer ?
#
loop_
_entity_poly.entity_id
_entity_poly.type
_entity_poly.pdbx_seq_one_letter_code
_entity_poly.pdbx_strand_id
1 'polypeptide(L)'
;MFDRYSDGMIQAAILRSAKPEELRYDLSEEMSSEMAAFLCLSLKHCDSHQGEAILEFLFAIATNRLTLRQKHFDALKEAASYAPIYSDLFGALLSNPRGN
;
A
#
# COMPACT_ATOMS: atom_id res chain seq x y z
N MET A 1 2.67 7.68 11.48
CA MET A 1 1.73 8.83 11.32
C MET A 1 0.33 8.39 10.88
N PHE A 2 0.17 7.36 10.03
CA PHE A 2 -1.13 6.90 9.51
C PHE A 2 -2.01 6.15 10.51
N ASP A 3 -1.45 5.52 11.55
CA ASP A 3 -2.22 4.78 12.58
C ASP A 3 -3.24 5.62 13.37
N ARG A 4 -3.15 6.96 13.34
CA ARG A 4 -4.08 7.84 14.08
C ARG A 4 -5.30 8.27 13.28
N TYR A 5 -5.38 7.93 12.00
CA TYR A 5 -6.50 8.26 11.12
C TYR A 5 -7.20 6.96 10.72
N SER A 6 -7.99 6.41 11.63
CA SER A 6 -8.69 5.12 11.49
C SER A 6 -9.89 5.15 10.54
N ASP A 7 -10.17 6.28 9.89
CA ASP A 7 -11.20 6.43 8.87
C ASP A 7 -10.58 6.28 7.48
N GLY A 8 -11.02 5.26 6.74
CA GLY A 8 -10.56 4.99 5.38
C GLY A 8 -10.75 6.17 4.43
N MET A 9 -11.77 7.01 4.66
CA MET A 9 -12.00 8.22 3.88
C MET A 9 -10.91 9.26 4.10
N ILE A 10 -10.40 9.41 5.32
CA ILE A 10 -9.32 10.36 5.64
C ILE A 10 -8.01 9.86 5.02
N GLN A 11 -7.70 8.57 5.15
CA GLN A 11 -6.49 8.00 4.54
C GLN A 11 -6.51 8.13 3.01
N ALA A 12 -7.65 7.85 2.38
CA ALA A 12 -7.82 8.02 0.94
C ALA A 12 -7.74 9.50 0.51
N ALA A 13 -8.30 10.42 1.30
CA ALA A 13 -8.19 11.86 1.02
C ALA A 13 -6.74 12.34 1.11
N ILE A 14 -5.99 11.91 2.14
CA ILE A 14 -4.55 12.21 2.28
C ILE A 14 -3.81 11.68 1.07
N LEU A 15 -4.02 10.42 0.69
CA LEU A 15 -3.33 9.79 -0.44
C LEU A 15 -3.60 10.52 -1.77
N ARG A 16 -4.84 10.95 -2.00
CA ARG A 16 -5.20 11.74 -3.20
C ARG A 16 -4.53 13.11 -3.20
N SER A 17 -4.42 13.76 -2.04
CA SER A 17 -3.82 15.09 -1.88
C SER A 17 -2.29 15.09 -1.87
N ALA A 18 -1.67 13.97 -1.54
CA ALA A 18 -0.23 13.84 -1.41
C ALA A 18 0.48 13.97 -2.77
N LYS A 19 1.56 14.73 -2.78
CA LYS A 19 2.43 14.82 -3.95
C LYS A 19 3.21 13.51 -4.12
N PRO A 20 3.53 13.10 -5.35
CA PRO A 20 4.31 11.89 -5.58
C PRO A 20 5.62 11.87 -4.78
N GLU A 21 6.28 13.01 -4.61
CA GLU A 21 7.53 13.11 -3.84
C GLU A 21 7.34 12.79 -2.35
N GLU A 22 6.16 13.04 -1.79
CA GLU A 22 5.82 12.79 -0.38
C GLU A 22 5.50 11.31 -0.12
N LEU A 23 5.23 10.55 -1.18
CA LEU A 23 4.92 9.12 -1.14
C LEU A 23 6.13 8.25 -1.57
N ARG A 24 7.31 8.85 -1.66
CA ARG A 24 8.57 8.16 -1.96
C ARG A 24 9.19 7.52 -0.73
N TYR A 25 8.56 6.46 -0.25
CA TYR A 25 9.05 5.71 0.89
C TYR A 25 10.32 4.91 0.56
N ASP A 26 10.66 4.71 -0.71
CA ASP A 26 11.91 4.06 -1.16
C ASP A 26 13.19 4.79 -0.74
N LEU A 27 13.10 6.09 -0.46
CA LEU A 27 14.23 6.95 -0.11
C LEU A 27 14.90 6.58 1.22
N SER A 28 14.14 6.02 2.17
CA SER A 28 14.64 5.58 3.46
C SER A 28 14.25 4.13 3.73
N GLU A 29 15.21 3.37 4.23
CA GLU A 29 15.02 1.98 4.64
C GLU A 29 13.92 1.85 5.71
N GLU A 30 14.01 2.70 6.73
CA GLU A 30 13.06 2.77 7.85
C GLU A 30 11.65 3.12 7.37
N MET A 31 11.53 4.22 6.60
CA MET A 31 10.23 4.66 6.08
C MET A 31 9.58 3.62 5.17
N SER A 32 10.37 2.93 4.35
CA SER A 32 9.87 1.87 3.49
C SER A 32 9.37 0.67 4.29
N SER A 33 10.10 0.28 5.34
CA SER A 33 9.70 -0.81 6.24
C SER A 33 8.41 -0.47 7.00
N GLU A 34 8.30 0.73 7.55
CA GLU A 34 7.10 1.18 8.27
C GLU A 34 5.86 1.20 7.37
N MET A 35 5.97 1.77 6.17
CA MET A 35 4.86 1.79 5.23
C MET A 35 4.48 0.38 4.77
N ALA A 36 5.45 -0.50 4.51
CA ALA A 36 5.17 -1.88 4.17
C ALA A 36 4.47 -2.63 5.31
N ALA A 37 4.88 -2.43 6.56
CA ALA A 37 4.24 -3.04 7.72
C ALA A 37 2.78 -2.56 7.87
N PHE A 38 2.53 -1.26 7.71
CA PHE A 38 1.19 -0.68 7.71
C PHE A 38 0.31 -1.30 6.60
N LEU A 39 0.81 -1.35 5.36
CA LEU A 39 0.08 -1.95 4.24
C LEU A 39 -0.21 -3.44 4.45
N CYS A 40 0.76 -4.21 4.97
CA CYS A 40 0.54 -5.61 5.33
C CYS A 40 -0.57 -5.77 6.39
N LEU A 41 -0.62 -4.87 7.37
CA LEU A 41 -1.68 -4.86 8.37
C LEU A 41 -3.04 -4.54 7.75
N SER A 42 -3.10 -3.51 6.90
CA SER A 42 -4.33 -3.13 6.19
C SER A 42 -4.84 -4.22 5.25
N LEU A 43 -3.94 -4.95 4.58
CA LEU A 43 -4.28 -6.12 3.74
C LEU A 43 -4.93 -7.23 4.56
N LYS A 44 -4.38 -7.55 5.74
CA LYS A 44 -4.94 -8.57 6.64
C LYS A 44 -6.32 -8.22 7.18
N HIS A 45 -6.64 -6.93 7.21
CA HIS A 45 -7.91 -6.41 7.73
C HIS A 45 -8.78 -5.78 6.62
N CYS A 46 -8.56 -6.18 5.35
CA CYS A 46 -9.26 -5.63 4.19
C CYS A 46 -10.79 -5.78 4.26
N ASP A 47 -11.27 -6.79 4.99
CA ASP A 47 -12.70 -7.09 5.16
C ASP A 47 -13.32 -6.33 6.35
N SER A 48 -12.57 -5.43 6.98
CA SER A 48 -13.01 -4.60 8.11
C SER A 48 -12.89 -3.11 7.78
N HIS A 49 -13.54 -2.25 8.58
CA HIS A 49 -13.43 -0.80 8.48
C HIS A 49 -11.98 -0.26 8.48
N GLN A 50 -11.01 -1.04 8.99
CA GLN A 50 -9.59 -0.65 9.00
C GLN A 50 -8.86 -0.87 7.67
N GLY A 51 -9.49 -1.57 6.72
CA GLY A 51 -8.93 -1.88 5.41
C GLY A 51 -9.52 -1.07 4.26
N GLU A 52 -10.46 -0.15 4.52
CA GLU A 52 -11.22 0.57 3.49
C GLU A 52 -10.34 1.33 2.48
N ALA A 53 -9.20 1.87 2.93
CA ALA A 53 -8.28 2.61 2.08
C ALA A 53 -7.28 1.71 1.31
N ILE A 54 -7.25 0.40 1.54
CA ILE A 54 -6.19 -0.46 0.99
C ILE A 54 -6.17 -0.42 -0.53
N LEU A 55 -7.35 -0.37 -1.17
CA LEU A 55 -7.46 -0.28 -2.63
C LEU A 55 -6.80 0.98 -3.20
N GLU A 56 -6.91 2.10 -2.50
CA GLU A 56 -6.28 3.37 -2.89
C GLU A 56 -4.76 3.30 -2.76
N PHE A 57 -4.25 2.68 -1.69
CA PHE A 57 -2.80 2.46 -1.52
C PHE A 57 -2.21 1.58 -2.62
N LEU A 58 -2.90 0.49 -2.99
CA LEU A 58 -2.46 -0.37 -4.09
C LEU A 58 -2.50 0.35 -5.42
N PHE A 59 -3.53 1.16 -5.65
CA PHE A 59 -3.65 1.97 -6.85
C PHE A 59 -2.49 2.97 -6.93
N ALA A 60 -2.13 3.62 -5.81
CA ALA A 60 -0.96 4.49 -5.74
C ALA A 60 0.36 3.74 -6.00
N ILE A 61 0.48 2.50 -5.53
CA ILE A 61 1.63 1.63 -5.85
C ILE A 61 1.68 1.30 -7.35
N ALA A 62 0.57 0.85 -7.93
CA ALA A 62 0.50 0.45 -9.33
C ALA A 62 0.69 1.63 -10.31
N THR A 63 0.37 2.83 -9.86
CA THR A 63 0.61 4.08 -10.61
C THR A 63 1.95 4.74 -10.29
N ASN A 64 2.83 4.06 -9.54
CA ASN A 64 4.13 4.55 -9.09
C ASN A 64 4.09 5.87 -8.30
N ARG A 65 2.93 6.24 -7.76
CA ARG A 65 2.81 7.39 -6.85
C ARG A 65 3.37 7.04 -5.48
N LEU A 66 3.18 5.80 -5.01
CA LEU A 66 3.76 5.29 -3.76
C LEU A 66 4.84 4.27 -4.09
N THR A 67 6.08 4.56 -3.71
CA THR A 67 7.23 3.68 -3.97
C THR A 67 7.81 3.12 -2.69
N LEU A 68 8.17 1.85 -2.71
CA LEU A 68 8.87 1.15 -1.63
C LEU A 68 10.19 0.59 -2.16
N ARG A 69 11.11 0.25 -1.26
CA ARG A 69 12.27 -0.56 -1.63
C ARG A 69 11.83 -1.94 -2.05
N GLN A 70 12.51 -2.49 -3.06
CA GLN A 70 12.13 -3.73 -3.71
C GLN A 70 11.91 -4.90 -2.74
N LYS A 71 12.79 -5.04 -1.73
CA LYS A 71 12.69 -6.09 -0.71
C LYS A 71 11.43 -6.05 0.17
N HIS A 72 10.75 -4.90 0.25
CA HIS A 72 9.52 -4.75 1.03
C HIS A 72 8.27 -5.11 0.23
N PHE A 73 8.37 -5.21 -1.10
CA PHE A 73 7.28 -5.72 -1.93
C PHE A 73 7.04 -7.22 -1.74
N ASP A 74 8.05 -7.99 -1.37
CA ASP A 74 7.89 -9.44 -1.17
C ASP A 74 6.98 -9.73 0.01
N ALA A 75 7.11 -8.97 1.11
CA ALA A 75 6.22 -9.05 2.26
C ALA A 75 4.76 -8.69 1.90
N LEU A 76 4.56 -7.71 1.01
CA LEU A 76 3.23 -7.33 0.54
C LEU A 76 2.57 -8.42 -0.30
N LYS A 77 3.34 -9.08 -1.18
CA LYS A 77 2.84 -10.21 -1.98
C LYS A 77 2.42 -11.37 -1.09
N GLU A 78 3.21 -11.68 -0.07
CA GLU A 78 2.87 -12.70 0.91
C GLU A 78 1.58 -12.32 1.65
N ALA A 79 1.48 -11.08 2.16
CA ALA A 79 0.29 -10.60 2.86
C ALA A 79 -0.97 -10.63 1.96
N ALA A 80 -0.84 -10.23 0.70
CA ALA A 80 -1.93 -10.23 -0.27
C ALA A 80 -2.47 -11.63 -0.60
N SER A 81 -1.63 -12.68 -0.49
CA SER A 81 -2.09 -14.07 -0.71
C SER A 81 -3.16 -14.53 0.29
N TYR A 82 -3.23 -13.89 1.46
CA TYR A 82 -4.23 -14.16 2.49
C TYR A 82 -5.55 -13.38 2.29
N ALA A 83 -5.63 -12.51 1.27
CA ALA A 83 -6.81 -11.72 0.94
C ALA A 83 -7.44 -12.21 -0.38
N PRO A 84 -8.20 -13.32 -0.37
CA PRO A 84 -8.61 -14.07 -1.56
C PRO A 84 -9.51 -13.30 -2.52
N ILE A 85 -10.26 -12.30 -2.04
CA ILE A 85 -11.15 -11.48 -2.88
C ILE A 85 -10.35 -10.61 -3.86
N TYR A 86 -9.09 -10.32 -3.53
CA TYR A 86 -8.26 -9.39 -4.26
C TYR A 86 -6.98 -10.06 -4.78
N SER A 87 -6.78 -11.38 -4.59
CA SER A 87 -5.53 -12.07 -4.94
C SER A 87 -5.12 -11.85 -6.40
N ASP A 88 -6.09 -11.86 -7.32
CA ASP A 88 -5.84 -11.65 -8.76
C ASP A 88 -5.51 -10.19 -9.07
N LEU A 89 -6.21 -9.25 -8.43
CA LEU A 89 -5.96 -7.82 -8.55
C LEU A 89 -4.58 -7.46 -7.97
N PHE A 90 -4.25 -7.97 -6.78
CA PHE A 90 -2.94 -7.80 -6.15
C PHE A 90 -1.83 -8.42 -6.99
N GLY A 91 -2.06 -9.62 -7.52
CA GLY A 91 -1.16 -10.28 -8.44
C GLY A 91 -0.85 -9.40 -9.65
N ALA A 92 -1.87 -8.80 -10.26
CA ALA A 92 -1.71 -7.88 -11.41
C ALA A 92 -1.00 -6.56 -11.04
N LEU A 93 -1.34 -5.96 -9.90
CA LEU A 93 -0.77 -4.66 -9.49
C LEU A 93 0.68 -4.80 -8.97
N LEU A 94 1.01 -5.90 -8.30
CA LEU A 94 2.35 -6.15 -7.73
C LEU A 94 3.31 -6.87 -8.69
N SER A 95 2.82 -7.37 -9.83
CA SER A 95 3.66 -7.95 -10.89
C SER A 95 4.23 -6.90 -11.85
N ASN A 96 3.73 -5.67 -11.84
CA ASN A 96 4.23 -4.57 -12.67
C ASN A 96 4.66 -3.32 -11.88
N PRO A 97 5.69 -3.41 -11.00
CA PRO A 97 6.22 -2.24 -10.30
C PRO A 97 7.04 -1.30 -11.21
N ARG A 98 7.15 -1.59 -12.51
CA ARG A 98 7.91 -0.82 -13.49
C ARG A 98 7.18 -0.84 -14.84
N GLY A 99 6.12 -0.03 -14.94
CA GLY A 99 5.75 0.50 -16.24
C GLY A 99 6.97 1.23 -16.81
N ASN A 100 7.53 0.63 -17.86
CA ASN A 100 8.59 1.09 -18.77
C ASN A 100 9.09 2.54 -18.58
#